data_AF-A0A098LFQ2-F1
#
_entry.id   AF-A0A098LFQ2-F1
#
_cell.length_a   1.000
_cell.length_b   1.000
_cell.length_c   1.000
_cell.angle_alpha   90.00
_cell.angle_beta   90.00
_cell.angle_gamma   90.00
#
_symmetry.space_group_name_H-M   'P 1'
#
loop_
_entity.id
_entity.type
_entity.pdbx_description
1 polymer ?
#
loop_
_entity_poly.entity_id
_entity_poly.type
_entity_poly.pdbx_seq_one_letter_code
_entity_poly.pdbx_strand_id
1 'polypeptide(L)' 'MPWFSFTSLTHPYDPVNGTIPIIALGKYFEENGVYKIPVGLQIHHGIMDGYHMGLFYEKLQKELNNPDWLSITPYLKKL' A
#
# COMPACT_ATOMS: atom_id res chain seq x y z
N MET A 1 -8.48 -0.35 -5.90
CA MET A 1 -8.80 -0.59 -7.33
C MET A 1 -8.38 -2.01 -7.73
N PRO A 2 -9.19 -3.04 -7.42
CA PRO A 2 -8.84 -4.44 -7.70
C PRO A 2 -8.88 -4.83 -9.19
N TRP A 3 -9.41 -3.97 -10.06
CA TRP A 3 -9.66 -4.31 -11.47
C TRP A 3 -8.48 -4.06 -12.41
N PHE A 4 -7.58 -3.13 -12.09
CA PHE A 4 -6.44 -2.78 -12.95
C PHE A 4 -5.15 -2.58 -12.16
N SER A 5 -4.03 -2.92 -12.79
CA SER A 5 -2.70 -2.62 -12.27
C SER A 5 -2.27 -1.24 -12.79
N PHE A 6 -1.95 -0.32 -11.88
CA PHE A 6 -1.51 1.03 -12.23
C PHE A 6 -0.01 1.18 -11.97
N THR A 7 0.61 2.10 -12.70
CA THR A 7 2.00 2.54 -12.45
C THR A 7 2.04 3.88 -11.71
N SER A 8 0.97 4.68 -11.80
CA SER A 8 0.78 5.93 -11.07
C SER A 8 -0.70 6.18 -10.82
N LEU A 9 -1.01 6.82 -9.69
CA LEU A 9 -2.36 7.24 -9.32
C LEU A 9 -2.26 8.51 -8.49
N THR A 10 -3.11 9.50 -8.80
CA THR A 10 -3.23 10.74 -8.03
C THR A 10 -4.68 10.94 -7.63
N HIS A 11 -4.94 11.11 -6.34
CA HIS A 11 -6.26 11.50 -5.85
C HIS A 11 -6.42 13.02 -5.93
N PRO A 12 -7.61 13.54 -6.29
CA PRO A 12 -7.92 14.95 -6.16
C PRO A 12 -7.72 15.42 -4.71
N TYR A 13 -7.15 16.61 -4.56
CA TYR A 13 -6.89 17.17 -3.23
C TYR A 13 -8.16 17.79 -2.64
N ASP A 14 -8.50 17.37 -1.42
CA ASP A 14 -9.53 17.98 -0.58
C ASP A 14 -8.86 18.60 0.66
N PRO A 15 -8.94 19.93 0.87
CA PRO A 15 -8.27 20.59 1.99
C PRO A 15 -8.84 20.19 3.37
N VAL A 16 -10.09 19.73 3.45
CA VAL A 16 -10.68 19.31 4.73
C VAL A 16 -10.02 18.04 5.26
N ASN A 17 -9.77 17.08 4.36
CA ASN A 17 -9.14 15.80 4.69
C ASN A 17 -7.68 15.73 4.24
N GLY A 18 -7.10 16.85 3.81
CA GLY A 18 -5.83 16.89 3.09
C GLY A 18 -4.64 16.38 3.88
N THR A 19 -4.76 16.27 5.20
CA THR A 19 -3.72 15.80 6.13
C THR A 19 -3.77 14.28 6.37
N ILE A 20 -4.85 13.60 5.98
CA ILE A 20 -5.02 12.16 6.18
C ILE A 20 -4.33 11.42 5.03
N PRO A 21 -3.34 10.54 5.30
CA PRO A 21 -2.71 9.75 4.26
C PRO A 21 -3.71 8.86 3.52
N ILE A 22 -3.66 8.87 2.19
CA ILE A 22 -4.50 8.02 1.34
C ILE A 22 -3.64 6.91 0.76
N ILE A 23 -4.05 5.66 1.00
CA ILE A 23 -3.40 4.46 0.45
C ILE A 23 -4.32 3.82 -0.58
N ALA A 24 -3.81 3.57 -1.77
CA ALA A 24 -4.54 2.93 -2.85
C ALA A 24 -3.85 1.65 -3.32
N LEU A 25 -4.60 0.56 -3.36
CA LEU A 25 -4.13 -0.74 -3.84
C LEU A 25 -4.64 -1.01 -5.26
N GLY A 26 -3.75 -1.44 -6.15
CA GLY A 26 -4.07 -1.88 -7.50
C GLY A 26 -4.40 -3.38 -7.57
N LYS A 27 -4.69 -3.87 -8.78
CA LYS A 27 -4.73 -5.30 -9.07
C LYS A 27 -3.30 -5.86 -9.00
N TYR A 28 -3.10 -6.96 -8.27
CA TYR A 28 -1.84 -7.66 -8.27
C TYR A 28 -1.59 -8.33 -9.64
N PHE A 29 -0.32 -8.56 -9.97
CA PHE A 29 0.10 -9.22 -11.18
C PHE A 29 1.37 -10.03 -10.94
N GLU A 30 1.65 -10.99 -11.80
CA GLU A 30 2.88 -11.77 -11.76
C GLU A 30 3.92 -11.15 -12.70
N GLU A 31 5.15 -11.03 -12.23
CA GLU A 31 6.31 -10.63 -13.04
C GLU A 31 7.51 -11.48 -12.65
N ASN A 32 8.05 -12.25 -13.60
CA ASN A 32 9.21 -13.12 -13.38
C ASN A 32 9.05 -14.11 -12.20
N GLY A 33 7.86 -14.69 -12.04
CA GLY A 33 7.56 -15.62 -10.95
C GLY A 33 7.33 -14.94 -9.58
N VAL A 34 7.33 -13.61 -9.53
CA VAL A 34 7.06 -12.83 -8.32
C VAL A 34 5.73 -12.09 -8.46
N TYR A 35 4.85 -12.26 -7.48
CA TYR A 35 3.63 -11.46 -7.42
C TYR A 35 3.93 -10.05 -6.90
N LYS A 36 3.50 -9.05 -7.66
CA LYS A 36 3.61 -7.63 -7.32
C LYS A 36 2.23 -7.02 -7.19
N ILE A 37 2.09 -6.03 -6.31
CA ILE A 37 0.86 -5.25 -6.15
C ILE A 37 1.20 -3.76 -6.19
N PRO A 38 0.49 -2.95 -7.00
CA PRO A 38 0.66 -1.49 -6.97
C PRO A 38 0.14 -0.91 -5.65
N VAL A 39 0.95 -0.07 -5.01
CA VAL A 39 0.61 0.64 -3.76
C VAL A 39 0.92 2.12 -3.92
N GLY A 40 -0.12 2.92 -4.11
CA GLY A 40 -0.04 4.38 -4.15
C GLY A 40 -0.20 4.97 -2.75
N LEU A 41 0.69 5.87 -2.36
CA LEU A 41 0.61 6.63 -1.11
C LEU A 41 0.57 8.12 -1.44
N GLN A 42 -0.50 8.80 -1.03
CA GLN A 42 -0.62 10.26 -1.09
C GLN A 42 -0.62 10.83 0.32
N ILE A 43 0.20 11.86 0.55
CA ILE A 43 0.43 12.49 1.86
C ILE A 43 0.44 14.02 1.72
N HIS A 44 0.31 14.70 2.85
CA HIS A 44 0.53 16.14 2.95
C HIS A 44 1.98 16.45 3.34
N HIS A 45 2.67 17.23 2.50
CA HIS A 45 4.08 17.55 2.74
C HIS A 45 4.36 18.38 4.00
N GLY A 46 3.35 19.08 4.53
CA GLY A 46 3.47 19.79 5.81
C GLY A 46 3.52 18.88 7.05
N ILE A 47 3.27 17.57 6.90
CA ILE A 47 3.25 16.59 8.00
C ILE A 47 4.21 15.43 7.75
N MET A 48 4.46 15.07 6.50
CA MET A 48 5.34 13.98 6.10
C MET A 48 6.24 14.39 4.93
N ASP A 49 7.42 13.77 4.86
CA ASP A 49 8.38 13.95 3.78
C ASP A 49 8.77 12.59 3.19
N GLY A 50 9.76 12.60 2.29
CA GLY A 50 10.25 11.37 1.64
C GLY A 50 10.82 10.33 2.63
N TYR A 51 11.33 10.75 3.79
CA TYR A 51 11.85 9.83 4.79
C TYR A 51 10.73 8.96 5.38
N HIS A 52 9.60 9.57 5.74
CA HIS A 52 8.43 8.85 6.26
C HIS A 52 7.84 7.89 5.21
N MET A 53 7.80 8.32 3.95
CA MET A 53 7.36 7.47 2.85
C MET A 53 8.28 6.25 2.66
N GLY A 54 9.60 6.46 2.73
CA GLY A 54 10.58 5.37 2.68
C GLY A 54 10.36 4.35 3.78
N LEU A 55 10.24 4.80 5.03
CA LEU A 55 9.96 3.93 6.18
C LEU A 55 8.66 3.13 6.01
N PHE A 56 7.61 3.76 5.46
CA PHE A 56 6.35 3.08 5.17
C PHE A 56 6.55 1.93 4.18
N TYR A 57 7.20 2.18 3.04
CA TYR A 57 7.39 1.16 1.99
C TYR A 57 8.32 0.03 2.45
N GLU A 58 9.38 0.34 3.19
CA GLU A 58 10.27 -0.67 3.78
C GLU A 58 9.53 -1.58 4.74
N LYS A 59 8.75 -0.98 5.66
CA LYS A 59 7.96 -1.74 6.63
C LYS A 59 6.89 -2.57 5.94
N LEU A 60 6.18 -2.01 4.97
CA LEU A 60 5.18 -2.73 4.20
C LEU A 60 5.79 -3.96 3.51
N GLN A 61 6.93 -3.80 2.83
CA GLN A 61 7.59 -4.92 2.17
C GLN A 61 8.06 -5.99 3.17
N LYS A 62 8.57 -5.58 4.33
CA LYS A 62 8.98 -6.51 5.40
C LYS A 62 7.80 -7.35 5.90
N GLU A 63 6.65 -6.72 6.16
CA GLU A 63 5.44 -7.41 6.62
C GLU A 63 4.85 -8.33 5.54
N LEU A 64 5.00 -7.98 4.25
CA LEU A 64 4.56 -8.84 3.14
C LEU A 64 5.49 -10.05 2.93
N ASN A 65 6.79 -9.89 3.18
CA ASN A 65 7.76 -10.98 3.10
C ASN A 65 7.60 -11.99 4.26
N ASN A 66 7.13 -11.52 5.41
CA ASN A 66 6.92 -12.36 6.59
C ASN A 66 5.57 -12.05 7.26
N PRO A 67 4.46 -12.52 6.69
CA PRO A 67 3.12 -12.15 7.14
C PRO A 67 2.66 -12.99 8.34
N ASP A 68 3.47 -13.05 9.39
CA ASP A 68 3.18 -13.78 10.64
C ASP A 68 1.83 -13.36 11.24
N TRP A 69 1.44 -12.10 11.02
CA TRP A 69 0.16 -11.54 11.46
C TRP A 69 -1.07 -12.15 10.75
N LEU A 70 -0.92 -12.85 9.61
CA LEU A 70 -2.05 -13.58 9.01
C LEU A 70 -2.42 -14.84 9.81
N SER A 71 -1.45 -15.41 10.54
CA SER A 71 -1.63 -16.65 11.30
C SER A 71 -2.51 -16.49 12.54
N ILE A 72 -2.65 -15.26 13.05
CA ILE A 72 -3.46 -14.91 14.23
C ILE A 72 -4.92 -14.59 13.89
N THR A 73 -5.27 -14.48 12.61
CA THR A 73 -6.65 -14.25 12.15
C THR A 73 -7.40 -15.59 12.00
N PRO A 74 -8.41 -15.90 12.85
CA PRO A 74 -9.10 -17.20 12.83
C PRO A 74 -9.78 -17.55 11.51
N TYR A 75 -10.08 -16.55 10.69
CA TYR A 75 -10.86 -16.68 9.45
C TYR A 75 -10.05 -17.10 8.22
N LEU A 76 -8.71 -17.02 8.25
CA LEU A 76 -7.86 -17.32 7.09
C LEU A 76 -7.33 -18.76 7.05
N LYS A 77 -7.56 -19.58 8.08
CA LYS A 77 -7.21 -21.02 8.10
C LYS A 77 -8.14 -21.92 7.25
N LYS A 78 -9.07 -21.35 6.50
CA LYS A 78 -10.10 -22.08 5.72
C LYS A 78 -9.93 -22.03 4.20
N LEU A 79 -8.83 -21.46 3.72
CA LEU A 79 -8.38 -21.54 2.34
C LEU A 79 -7.07 -22.33 2.29
#